data_AF-A0A3E0WTC9-F1
#
_entry.id   AF-A0A3E0WTC9-F1
#
_cell.length_a   1.000
_cell.length_b   1.000
_cell.length_c   1.000
_cell.angle_alpha   90.00
_cell.angle_beta   90.00
_cell.angle_gamma   90.00
#
_symmetry.space_group_name_H-M   'P 1'
#
loop_
_entity.id
_entity.type
_entity.pdbx_description
1 polymer ?
#
loop_
_entity_poly.entity_id
_entity_poly.type
_entity_poly.pdbx_seq_one_letter_code
_entity_poly.pdbx_strand_id
1 'polypeptide(L)'
;MLKLQDLLNTKKVVSTGFPAIAGLGEYSKGDDEIVLSSKSPAMLADEGVTEYYALELPRGTVFKTTEDIINANPPVRKYKIEVVDELDYLGYANPIDTVIASRHQGTVDVLHQPDKWQHAKVYESVTVDDIKGKHVVGTLPPHLIKECDMYTAVTIKDFDYNKDGDLTGKDLEDRLVIAKNPIRVTEVDIILSHDEYVKLHFEGYNKLYNAIINVLLDDFQNSNIDATDIDYIPSDFTKDGKNYKVEKEQITVSYESDLGDQFDYGTVVDDYIYRLIDIVEIDDIPLKDSYLKRLKDYFAEVKGIKKK
;
A
#
# COMPACT_ATOMS: atom_id res chain seq x y z
N MET A 1 -3.61 5.93 -2.22
CA MET A 1 -3.21 4.51 -2.40
C MET A 1 -1.81 4.35 -1.84
N LEU A 2 -1.63 3.50 -0.81
CA LEU A 2 -0.35 3.32 -0.13
C LEU A 2 0.69 2.74 -1.10
N LYS A 3 1.91 3.29 -1.07
CA LYS A 3 3.04 2.78 -1.84
C LYS A 3 4.01 2.00 -0.96
N LEU A 4 4.84 1.18 -1.58
CA LEU A 4 5.84 0.38 -0.87
C LEU A 4 6.77 1.23 0.01
N GLN A 5 7.30 2.33 -0.52
CA GLN A 5 8.20 3.19 0.23
C GLN A 5 7.53 3.81 1.46
N ASP A 6 6.23 4.12 1.39
CA ASP A 6 5.47 4.62 2.53
C ASP A 6 5.46 3.57 3.66
N LEU A 7 5.17 2.32 3.29
CA LEU A 7 5.15 1.20 4.23
C LEU A 7 6.53 0.95 4.85
N LEU A 8 7.60 0.95 4.05
CA LEU A 8 8.97 0.74 4.53
C LEU A 8 9.45 1.87 5.46
N ASN A 9 9.03 3.12 5.23
CA ASN A 9 9.44 4.24 6.07
C ASN A 9 8.65 4.34 7.40
N THR A 10 7.49 3.67 7.49
CA THR A 10 6.56 3.80 8.63
C THR A 10 6.45 2.54 9.47
N LYS A 11 6.61 1.35 8.89
CA LYS A 11 6.43 0.05 9.57
C LYS A 11 7.73 -0.73 9.66
N LYS A 12 7.77 -1.69 10.58
CA LYS A 12 8.76 -2.77 10.64
C LYS A 12 8.24 -3.90 9.76
N VAL A 13 8.81 -4.10 8.59
CA VAL A 13 8.28 -5.06 7.61
C VAL A 13 8.94 -6.42 7.78
N VAL A 14 8.13 -7.44 8.06
CA VAL A 14 8.51 -8.86 7.98
C VAL A 14 8.13 -9.37 6.60
N SER A 15 9.11 -9.50 5.71
CA SER A 15 8.89 -9.83 4.31
C SER A 15 9.16 -11.30 3.95
N THR A 16 8.26 -11.95 3.21
CA THR A 16 8.43 -13.35 2.79
C THR A 16 7.96 -13.61 1.34
N GLY A 17 8.37 -14.75 0.77
CA GLY A 17 7.95 -15.17 -0.57
C GLY A 17 9.09 -15.09 -1.59
N PHE A 18 8.85 -14.48 -2.76
CA PHE A 18 9.85 -14.38 -3.82
C PHE A 18 11.12 -13.70 -3.33
N PRO A 19 12.33 -14.11 -3.79
CA PRO A 19 13.59 -13.60 -3.26
C PRO A 19 13.70 -12.07 -3.22
N ALA A 20 13.27 -11.38 -4.28
CA ALA A 20 13.29 -9.91 -4.33
C ALA A 20 12.34 -9.25 -3.31
N ILE A 21 11.25 -9.93 -2.93
CA ILE A 21 10.30 -9.45 -1.92
C ILE A 21 10.81 -9.78 -0.52
N ALA A 22 11.38 -10.98 -0.32
CA ALA A 22 11.85 -11.44 0.99
C ALA A 22 12.92 -10.54 1.62
N GLY A 23 13.71 -9.81 0.82
CA GLY A 23 14.70 -8.85 1.31
C GLY A 23 14.16 -7.48 1.73
N LEU A 24 12.88 -7.16 1.48
CA LEU A 24 12.34 -5.81 1.72
C LEU A 24 12.39 -5.37 3.19
N GLY A 25 12.30 -6.31 4.13
CA GLY A 25 12.33 -6.04 5.56
C GLY A 25 13.60 -5.34 6.04
N GLU A 26 14.74 -5.56 5.38
CA GLU A 26 16.02 -4.93 5.69
C GLU A 26 16.02 -3.41 5.45
N TYR A 27 15.08 -2.91 4.64
CA TYR A 27 14.94 -1.50 4.28
C TYR A 27 13.84 -0.80 5.09
N SER A 28 13.19 -1.51 6.01
CA SER A 28 12.13 -0.98 6.84
C SER A 28 12.68 -0.20 8.04
N LYS A 29 12.00 0.87 8.44
CA LYS A 29 12.47 1.86 9.44
C LYS A 29 11.51 2.08 10.60
N GLY A 30 10.31 1.49 10.55
CA GLY A 30 9.35 1.57 11.65
C GLY A 30 9.62 0.52 12.72
N ASP A 31 8.83 0.61 13.80
CA ASP A 31 8.87 -0.34 14.92
C ASP A 31 7.63 -1.24 14.98
N ASP A 32 6.52 -0.79 14.39
CA ASP A 32 5.26 -1.54 14.33
C ASP A 32 5.34 -2.64 13.27
N GLU A 33 5.24 -3.89 13.71
CA GLU A 33 5.51 -5.07 12.90
C GLU A 33 4.32 -5.42 11.99
N ILE A 34 4.59 -5.53 10.70
CA ILE A 34 3.61 -5.97 9.70
C ILE A 34 4.19 -7.08 8.83
N VAL A 35 3.32 -7.93 8.27
CA VAL A 35 3.71 -8.95 7.30
C VAL A 35 3.50 -8.42 5.88
N LEU A 36 4.54 -8.48 5.04
CA LEU A 36 4.43 -8.25 3.60
C LEU A 36 4.84 -9.53 2.88
N SER A 37 3.99 -10.10 2.04
CA SER A 37 4.29 -11.39 1.43
C SER A 37 3.78 -11.56 0.02
N SER A 38 4.53 -12.34 -0.75
CA SER A 38 4.07 -12.91 -2.02
C SER A 38 3.68 -14.37 -1.93
N LYS A 39 3.70 -14.97 -0.74
CA LYS A 39 3.16 -16.32 -0.52
C LYS A 39 1.65 -16.32 -0.73
N SER A 40 1.09 -17.50 -0.99
CA SER A 40 -0.36 -17.68 -1.01
C SER A 40 -0.94 -17.34 0.37
N PRO A 41 -2.11 -16.67 0.45
CA PRO A 41 -2.73 -16.35 1.73
C PRO A 41 -3.04 -17.59 2.58
N ALA A 42 -3.29 -18.75 1.95
CA ALA A 42 -3.49 -20.00 2.69
C ALA A 42 -2.22 -20.48 3.41
N MET A 43 -1.04 -20.32 2.78
CA MET A 43 0.23 -20.64 3.43
C MET A 43 0.52 -19.70 4.59
N LEU A 44 0.14 -18.42 4.45
CA LEU A 44 0.25 -17.44 5.53
C LEU A 44 -0.67 -17.79 6.69
N ALA A 45 -1.90 -18.25 6.42
CA ALA A 45 -2.81 -18.74 7.46
C ALA A 45 -2.23 -19.95 8.23
N ASP A 46 -1.61 -20.90 7.54
CA ASP A 46 -0.92 -22.04 8.18
C ASP A 46 0.27 -21.59 9.05
N GLU A 47 0.89 -20.45 8.73
CA GLU A 47 1.95 -19.79 9.52
C GLU A 47 1.38 -18.93 10.67
N GLY A 48 0.06 -18.89 10.85
CA GLY A 48 -0.62 -18.11 11.90
C GLY A 48 -0.83 -16.63 11.56
N VAL A 49 -0.61 -16.23 10.30
CA VAL A 49 -0.81 -14.85 9.84
C VAL A 49 -2.28 -14.63 9.48
N THR A 50 -2.90 -13.66 10.14
CA THR A 50 -4.32 -13.29 9.90
C THR A 50 -4.47 -12.01 9.09
N GLU A 51 -3.44 -11.17 9.01
CA GLU A 51 -3.42 -9.95 8.21
C GLU A 51 -2.05 -9.77 7.56
N TYR A 52 -2.05 -9.35 6.31
CA TYR A 52 -0.80 -9.13 5.58
C TYR A 52 -0.97 -8.11 4.45
N TYR A 53 0.16 -7.63 3.96
CA TYR A 53 0.27 -6.73 2.83
C TYR A 53 0.77 -7.49 1.60
N ALA A 54 0.20 -7.20 0.43
CA ALA A 54 0.67 -7.72 -0.85
C ALA A 54 0.95 -6.57 -1.83
N LEU A 55 1.99 -6.75 -2.65
CA LEU A 55 2.30 -5.83 -3.74
C LEU A 55 1.28 -6.02 -4.87
N GLU A 56 0.76 -4.90 -5.39
CA GLU A 56 -0.04 -4.90 -6.61
C GLU A 56 0.88 -4.77 -7.82
N LEU A 57 1.25 -5.91 -8.39
CA LEU A 57 2.17 -5.98 -9.52
C LEU A 57 1.42 -6.23 -10.82
N PRO A 58 1.76 -5.53 -11.92
CA PRO A 58 1.27 -5.89 -13.24
C PRO A 58 1.61 -7.34 -13.59
N ARG A 59 0.75 -7.98 -14.37
CA ARG A 59 0.99 -9.35 -14.82
C ARG A 59 2.27 -9.42 -15.65
N GLY A 60 3.13 -10.39 -15.32
CA GLY A 60 4.39 -10.63 -16.03
C GLY A 60 5.55 -9.74 -15.56
N THR A 61 5.36 -8.90 -14.55
CA THR A 61 6.46 -8.15 -13.94
C THR A 61 7.40 -9.13 -13.21
N VAL A 62 8.69 -9.04 -13.54
CA VAL A 62 9.76 -9.81 -12.89
C VAL A 62 10.77 -8.81 -12.34
N PHE A 63 10.98 -8.85 -11.03
CA PHE A 63 12.03 -8.11 -10.35
C PHE A 63 13.17 -9.05 -10.01
N LYS A 64 14.42 -8.63 -10.26
CA LYS A 64 15.59 -9.47 -10.00
C LYS A 64 16.13 -9.24 -8.60
N THR A 65 16.08 -8.00 -8.12
CA THR A 65 16.59 -7.62 -6.80
C THR A 65 15.55 -6.87 -5.97
N THR A 66 15.82 -6.77 -4.67
CA THR A 66 15.03 -5.97 -3.73
C THR A 66 14.99 -4.50 -4.13
N GLU A 67 16.13 -3.94 -4.54
CA GLU A 67 16.24 -2.55 -4.99
C GLU A 67 15.38 -2.27 -6.23
N ASP A 68 15.24 -3.22 -7.16
CA ASP A 68 14.39 -3.05 -8.33
C ASP A 68 12.93 -2.77 -7.90
N ILE A 69 12.45 -3.47 -6.86
CA ILE A 69 11.09 -3.30 -6.33
C ILE A 69 10.97 -1.95 -5.62
N ILE A 70 11.95 -1.59 -4.79
CA ILE A 70 11.96 -0.31 -4.05
C ILE A 70 11.91 0.87 -5.02
N ASN A 71 12.70 0.82 -6.09
CA ASN A 71 12.74 1.84 -7.13
C ASN A 71 11.43 1.92 -7.92
N ALA A 72 10.82 0.78 -8.23
CA ALA A 72 9.51 0.74 -8.90
C ALA A 72 8.37 1.27 -8.03
N ASN A 73 8.53 1.23 -6.70
CA ASN A 73 7.58 1.72 -5.70
C ASN A 73 6.12 1.31 -6.01
N PRO A 74 5.84 0.00 -6.14
CA PRO A 74 4.52 -0.49 -6.50
C PRO A 74 3.49 -0.13 -5.41
N PRO A 75 2.20 -0.07 -5.77
CA PRO A 75 1.13 0.00 -4.79
C PRO A 75 1.13 -1.23 -3.88
N VAL A 76 0.63 -1.04 -2.67
CA VAL A 76 0.45 -2.10 -1.68
C VAL A 76 -1.00 -2.13 -1.22
N ARG A 77 -1.55 -3.32 -1.04
CA ARG A 77 -2.88 -3.55 -0.49
C ARG A 77 -2.79 -4.42 0.75
N LYS A 78 -3.67 -4.16 1.72
CA LYS A 78 -3.79 -4.93 2.95
C LYS A 78 -4.94 -5.93 2.81
N TYR A 79 -4.71 -7.14 3.28
CA TYR A 79 -5.69 -8.21 3.28
C TYR A 79 -5.81 -8.83 4.66
N LYS A 80 -7.03 -9.26 4.99
CA LYS A 80 -7.32 -10.10 6.15
C LYS A 80 -7.66 -11.50 5.66
N ILE A 81 -7.17 -12.50 6.39
CA ILE A 81 -7.36 -13.92 6.14
C ILE A 81 -8.20 -14.48 7.28
N GLU A 82 -9.22 -15.24 6.93
CA GLU A 82 -10.05 -16.00 7.84
C GLU A 82 -10.01 -17.46 7.42
N VAL A 83 -9.65 -18.35 8.35
CA VAL A 83 -9.71 -19.79 8.12
C VAL A 83 -11.17 -20.23 8.26
N VAL A 84 -11.68 -20.93 7.26
CA VAL A 84 -13.08 -21.38 7.24
C VAL A 84 -13.20 -22.67 8.06
N ASP A 85 -14.13 -22.66 9.02
CA ASP A 85 -14.46 -23.84 9.81
C ASP A 85 -15.15 -24.93 8.96
N GLU A 86 -14.94 -26.19 9.31
CA GLU A 86 -15.44 -27.36 8.57
C GLU A 86 -16.97 -27.39 8.42
N LEU A 87 -17.72 -26.76 9.33
CA LEU A 87 -19.17 -26.63 9.25
C LEU A 87 -19.63 -25.66 8.16
N ASP A 88 -18.89 -24.57 7.96
CA ASP A 88 -19.16 -23.60 6.89
C ASP A 88 -18.80 -24.18 5.51
N TYR A 89 -17.84 -25.11 5.49
CA TYR A 89 -17.43 -25.84 4.29
C TYR A 89 -18.56 -26.73 3.71
N LEU A 90 -19.45 -27.27 4.55
CA LEU A 90 -20.54 -28.15 4.11
C LEU A 90 -21.54 -27.46 3.17
N GLY A 91 -21.62 -26.12 3.21
CA GLY A 91 -22.40 -25.32 2.27
C GLY A 91 -21.95 -25.47 0.81
N TYR A 92 -20.69 -25.88 0.58
CA TYR A 92 -20.09 -26.08 -0.75
C TYR A 92 -19.98 -27.56 -1.13
N ALA A 93 -20.75 -28.44 -0.49
CA ALA A 93 -20.86 -29.85 -0.91
C ALA A 93 -21.46 -30.01 -2.33
N ASN A 94 -21.99 -28.92 -2.92
CA ASN A 94 -22.48 -28.88 -4.29
C ASN A 94 -21.35 -28.54 -5.29
N PRO A 95 -21.00 -29.42 -6.24
CA PRO A 95 -19.93 -29.19 -7.20
C PRO A 95 -20.13 -27.98 -8.13
N ILE A 96 -21.36 -27.47 -8.28
CA ILE A 96 -21.67 -26.28 -9.08
C ILE A 96 -21.06 -25.02 -8.47
N ASP A 97 -20.91 -25.01 -7.15
CA ASP A 97 -20.41 -23.88 -6.38
C ASP A 97 -18.88 -23.92 -6.21
N THR A 98 -18.22 -24.97 -6.75
CA THR A 98 -16.76 -25.12 -6.77
C THR A 98 -16.19 -25.01 -8.18
N VAL A 99 -15.09 -24.27 -8.33
CA VAL A 99 -14.34 -24.14 -9.59
C VAL A 99 -12.85 -24.36 -9.37
N ILE A 100 -12.18 -24.88 -10.39
CA ILE A 100 -10.72 -25.07 -10.40
C ILE A 100 -10.08 -23.95 -11.24
N ALA A 101 -9.13 -23.23 -10.65
CA ALA A 101 -8.37 -22.18 -11.31
C ALA A 101 -6.91 -22.62 -11.49
N SER A 102 -6.59 -23.21 -12.65
CA SER A 102 -5.24 -23.67 -12.98
C SER A 102 -5.02 -23.69 -14.49
N ARG A 103 -3.79 -23.37 -14.91
CA ARG A 103 -3.30 -23.55 -16.30
C ARG A 103 -2.50 -24.83 -16.49
N HIS A 104 -2.12 -25.48 -15.40
CA HIS A 104 -1.23 -26.62 -15.44
C HIS A 104 -2.05 -27.91 -15.50
N GLN A 105 -2.04 -28.56 -16.67
CA GLN A 105 -2.91 -29.72 -16.92
C GLN A 105 -2.68 -30.84 -15.92
N GLY A 106 -1.42 -31.13 -15.53
CA GLY A 106 -1.15 -32.14 -14.52
C GLY A 106 -1.84 -31.82 -13.18
N THR A 107 -1.89 -30.54 -12.79
CA THR A 107 -2.60 -30.13 -11.57
C THR A 107 -4.11 -30.32 -11.74
N VAL A 108 -4.67 -29.99 -12.91
CA VAL A 108 -6.10 -30.22 -13.21
C VAL A 108 -6.43 -31.71 -13.11
N ASP A 109 -5.61 -32.58 -13.72
CA ASP A 109 -5.82 -34.02 -13.71
C ASP A 109 -5.86 -34.59 -12.28
N VAL A 110 -4.94 -34.12 -11.42
CA VAL A 110 -4.90 -34.52 -10.01
C VAL A 110 -6.12 -34.01 -9.24
N LEU A 111 -6.60 -32.79 -9.50
CA LEU A 111 -7.76 -32.22 -8.80
C LEU A 111 -9.11 -32.79 -9.29
N HIS A 112 -9.14 -33.32 -10.51
CA HIS A 112 -10.31 -33.96 -11.12
C HIS A 112 -10.47 -35.46 -10.81
N GLN A 113 -9.63 -36.01 -9.92
CA GLN A 113 -9.80 -37.39 -9.44
C GLN A 113 -11.14 -37.56 -8.69
N PRO A 114 -11.74 -38.78 -8.68
CA PRO A 114 -13.07 -39.03 -8.12
C PRO A 114 -13.24 -38.70 -6.63
N ASP A 115 -12.15 -38.71 -5.87
CA ASP A 115 -12.09 -38.41 -4.43
C ASP A 115 -11.89 -36.92 -4.12
N LYS A 116 -11.85 -36.06 -5.16
CA LYS A 116 -11.62 -34.62 -5.05
C LYS A 116 -12.74 -33.84 -5.73
N TRP A 117 -12.43 -33.00 -6.72
CA TRP A 117 -13.35 -32.08 -7.37
C TRP A 117 -13.65 -32.48 -8.81
N GLN A 118 -13.94 -33.77 -9.05
CA GLN A 118 -14.19 -34.35 -10.38
C GLN A 118 -15.19 -33.57 -11.25
N HIS A 119 -16.19 -32.93 -10.64
CA HIS A 119 -17.26 -32.23 -11.34
C HIS A 119 -17.07 -30.70 -11.38
N ALA A 120 -16.01 -30.17 -10.76
CA ALA A 120 -15.75 -28.73 -10.75
C ALA A 120 -15.34 -28.24 -12.14
N LYS A 121 -15.89 -27.09 -12.53
CA LYS A 121 -15.52 -26.45 -13.79
C LYS A 121 -14.09 -25.89 -13.70
N VAL A 122 -13.31 -26.10 -14.76
CA VAL A 122 -11.91 -25.63 -14.83
C VAL A 122 -11.82 -24.33 -15.63
N TYR A 123 -11.01 -23.42 -15.13
CA TYR A 123 -10.68 -22.15 -15.77
C TYR A 123 -9.16 -21.98 -15.89
N GLU A 124 -8.64 -21.96 -17.11
CA GLU A 124 -7.25 -21.60 -17.41
C GLU A 124 -6.97 -20.11 -17.23
N SER A 125 -8.01 -19.30 -17.45
CA SER A 125 -7.99 -17.87 -17.15
C SER A 125 -9.31 -17.53 -16.49
N VAL A 126 -9.20 -16.86 -15.35
CA VAL A 126 -10.33 -16.54 -14.48
C VAL A 126 -10.67 -15.06 -14.62
N THR A 127 -11.95 -14.76 -14.82
CA THR A 127 -12.51 -13.42 -14.60
C THR A 127 -13.17 -13.35 -13.22
N VAL A 128 -13.48 -12.15 -12.74
CA VAL A 128 -14.21 -11.98 -11.45
C VAL A 128 -15.54 -12.73 -11.47
N ASP A 129 -16.31 -12.64 -12.56
CA ASP A 129 -17.61 -13.31 -12.68
C ASP A 129 -17.51 -14.85 -12.64
N ASP A 130 -16.35 -15.41 -13.04
CA ASP A 130 -16.15 -16.85 -12.99
C ASP A 130 -16.03 -17.39 -11.56
N ILE A 131 -15.55 -16.57 -10.62
CA ILE A 131 -15.21 -16.98 -9.25
C ILE A 131 -16.06 -16.31 -8.17
N LYS A 132 -16.81 -15.26 -8.52
CA LYS A 132 -17.56 -14.47 -7.55
C LYS A 132 -18.56 -15.35 -6.81
N GLY A 133 -18.49 -15.33 -5.47
CA GLY A 133 -19.41 -16.10 -4.62
C GLY A 133 -19.17 -17.62 -4.63
N LYS A 134 -18.06 -18.11 -5.20
CA LYS A 134 -17.77 -19.55 -5.33
C LYS A 134 -16.64 -20.00 -4.42
N HIS A 135 -16.54 -21.30 -4.24
CA HIS A 135 -15.33 -21.97 -3.77
C HIS A 135 -14.35 -22.12 -4.93
N VAL A 136 -13.15 -21.57 -4.79
CA VAL A 136 -12.09 -21.70 -5.79
C VAL A 136 -10.95 -22.56 -5.26
N VAL A 137 -10.60 -23.58 -6.04
CA VAL A 137 -9.46 -24.46 -5.77
C VAL A 137 -8.38 -24.19 -6.81
N GLY A 138 -7.18 -23.82 -6.40
CA GLY A 138 -6.08 -23.60 -7.34
C GLY A 138 -5.09 -22.52 -6.93
N THR A 139 -4.51 -21.84 -7.92
CA THR A 139 -3.54 -20.76 -7.72
C THR A 139 -4.13 -19.45 -8.23
N LEU A 140 -4.46 -18.53 -7.33
CA LEU A 140 -4.95 -17.19 -7.68
C LEU A 140 -4.15 -16.10 -6.97
N PRO A 141 -4.02 -14.91 -7.58
CA PRO A 141 -3.47 -13.75 -6.89
C PRO A 141 -4.48 -13.19 -5.86
N PRO A 142 -4.00 -12.53 -4.79
CA PRO A 142 -4.87 -12.02 -3.72
C PRO A 142 -6.04 -11.14 -4.17
N HIS A 143 -5.82 -10.28 -5.17
CA HIS A 143 -6.84 -9.39 -5.70
C HIS A 143 -8.00 -10.12 -6.41
N LEU A 144 -7.81 -11.39 -6.80
CA LEU A 144 -8.89 -12.25 -7.29
C LEU A 144 -9.46 -13.12 -6.17
N ILE A 145 -8.62 -13.58 -5.23
CA ILE A 145 -9.09 -14.38 -4.09
C ILE A 145 -10.16 -13.63 -3.29
N LYS A 146 -10.02 -12.31 -3.10
CA LYS A 146 -11.03 -11.51 -2.37
C LYS A 146 -12.43 -11.49 -3.01
N GLU A 147 -12.54 -11.88 -4.27
CA GLU A 147 -13.82 -11.89 -4.99
C GLU A 147 -14.55 -13.23 -4.82
N CYS A 148 -13.84 -14.30 -4.48
CA CYS A 148 -14.45 -15.60 -4.20
C CYS A 148 -14.96 -15.69 -2.76
N ASP A 149 -15.91 -16.58 -2.52
CA ASP A 149 -16.47 -16.77 -1.18
C ASP A 149 -15.59 -17.68 -0.32
N MET A 150 -14.81 -18.53 -0.97
CA MET A 150 -13.88 -19.43 -0.30
C MET A 150 -12.75 -19.84 -1.24
N TYR A 151 -11.53 -19.98 -0.70
CA TYR A 151 -10.35 -20.33 -1.48
C TYR A 151 -9.55 -21.46 -0.83
N THR A 152 -9.25 -22.50 -1.62
CA THR A 152 -8.32 -23.57 -1.26
C THR A 152 -7.09 -23.47 -2.16
N ALA A 153 -5.95 -23.12 -1.57
CA ALA A 153 -4.73 -23.01 -2.34
C ALA A 153 -4.23 -24.37 -2.80
N VAL A 154 -3.76 -24.41 -4.04
CA VAL A 154 -2.99 -25.52 -4.58
C VAL A 154 -1.62 -24.99 -4.98
N THR A 155 -0.57 -25.59 -4.43
CA THR A 155 0.82 -25.22 -4.69
C THR A 155 1.63 -26.47 -5.01
N ILE A 156 2.82 -26.28 -5.58
CA ILE A 156 3.78 -27.37 -5.83
C ILE A 156 4.98 -27.10 -4.92
N LYS A 157 5.34 -28.09 -4.09
CA LYS A 157 6.48 -28.01 -3.20
C LYS A 157 7.77 -27.85 -4.01
N ASP A 158 8.61 -26.90 -3.60
CA ASP A 158 9.90 -26.60 -4.21
C ASP A 158 9.81 -26.28 -5.73
N PHE A 159 8.72 -25.63 -6.16
CA PHE A 159 8.47 -25.32 -7.57
C PHE A 159 9.56 -24.42 -8.18
N ASP A 160 10.21 -24.91 -9.24
CA ASP A 160 11.16 -24.19 -10.08
C ASP A 160 10.53 -23.94 -11.44
N TYR A 161 10.19 -22.68 -11.72
CA TYR A 161 9.57 -22.27 -12.98
C TYR A 161 10.37 -22.68 -14.23
N ASN A 162 11.69 -22.87 -14.13
CA ASN A 162 12.52 -23.27 -15.27
C ASN A 162 12.51 -24.78 -15.54
N LYS A 163 11.99 -25.59 -14.61
CA LYS A 163 12.06 -27.06 -14.66
C LYS A 163 10.69 -27.74 -14.54
N ASP A 164 9.76 -27.14 -13.81
CA ASP A 164 8.53 -27.80 -13.38
C ASP A 164 7.29 -27.39 -14.20
N GLY A 165 7.48 -26.75 -15.36
CA GLY A 165 6.36 -26.27 -16.20
C GLY A 165 5.51 -27.38 -16.82
N ASP A 166 6.08 -28.58 -16.95
CA ASP A 166 5.48 -29.79 -17.52
C ASP A 166 5.45 -30.96 -16.50
N LEU A 167 5.52 -30.64 -15.20
CA LEU A 167 5.51 -31.63 -14.12
C LEU A 167 4.20 -32.44 -14.15
N THR A 168 4.26 -33.77 -14.27
CA THR A 168 3.05 -34.61 -14.35
C THR A 168 3.22 -35.94 -13.62
N GLY A 169 2.13 -36.70 -13.51
CA GLY A 169 2.14 -38.04 -12.92
C GLY A 169 2.54 -38.03 -11.45
N LYS A 170 3.26 -39.08 -11.04
CA LYS A 170 3.59 -39.32 -9.63
C LYS A 170 4.46 -38.22 -9.01
N ASP A 171 5.41 -37.66 -9.76
CA ASP A 171 6.29 -36.60 -9.26
C ASP A 171 5.50 -35.33 -8.94
N LEU A 172 4.45 -35.04 -9.72
CA LEU A 172 3.51 -33.98 -9.40
C LEU A 172 2.67 -34.34 -8.17
N GLU A 173 2.08 -35.53 -8.13
CA GLU A 173 1.22 -35.97 -7.02
C GLU A 173 1.95 -35.91 -5.66
N ASP A 174 3.21 -36.34 -5.62
CA ASP A 174 4.04 -36.33 -4.41
C ASP A 174 4.45 -34.92 -3.96
N ARG A 175 4.41 -33.93 -4.88
CA ARG A 175 4.79 -32.52 -4.61
C ARG A 175 3.60 -31.58 -4.52
N LEU A 176 2.42 -31.97 -5.00
CA LEU A 176 1.23 -31.14 -4.99
C LEU A 176 0.73 -30.98 -3.56
N VAL A 177 0.69 -29.76 -3.08
CA VAL A 177 0.18 -29.41 -1.76
C VAL A 177 -1.16 -28.73 -1.93
N ILE A 178 -2.20 -29.33 -1.37
CA ILE A 178 -3.53 -28.75 -1.26
C ILE A 178 -3.66 -28.23 0.18
N ALA A 179 -4.00 -26.95 0.34
CA ALA A 179 -4.17 -26.36 1.66
C ALA A 179 -5.23 -27.13 2.45
N LYS A 180 -4.91 -27.43 3.71
CA LYS A 180 -5.78 -28.26 4.56
C LYS A 180 -7.12 -27.59 4.80
N ASN A 181 -7.09 -26.30 5.12
CA ASN A 181 -8.28 -25.53 5.40
C ASN A 181 -8.50 -24.50 4.28
N PRO A 182 -9.72 -24.36 3.78
CA PRO A 182 -10.08 -23.22 2.95
C PRO A 182 -10.01 -21.91 3.74
N ILE A 183 -9.87 -20.81 3.03
CA ILE A 183 -9.82 -19.48 3.63
C ILE A 183 -10.77 -18.51 2.92
N ARG A 184 -11.17 -17.46 3.65
CA ARG A 184 -11.73 -16.23 3.11
C ARG A 184 -10.67 -15.15 3.14
N VAL A 185 -10.64 -14.32 2.10
CA VAL A 185 -9.76 -13.16 2.03
C VAL A 185 -10.62 -11.92 1.82
N THR A 186 -10.37 -10.89 2.62
CA THR A 186 -11.00 -9.58 2.45
C THR A 186 -9.92 -8.52 2.29
N GLU A 187 -10.13 -7.57 1.39
CA GLU A 187 -9.28 -6.37 1.34
C GLU A 187 -9.69 -5.44 2.48
N VAL A 188 -8.70 -4.92 3.19
CA VAL A 188 -8.91 -4.01 4.32
C VAL A 188 -8.41 -2.64 3.93
N ASP A 189 -9.21 -1.61 4.21
CA ASP A 189 -8.77 -0.24 4.05
C ASP A 189 -7.56 0.05 4.93
N ILE A 190 -6.57 0.69 4.34
CA ILE A 190 -5.35 1.08 5.06
C ILE A 190 -5.66 2.37 5.81
N ILE A 191 -6.02 2.24 7.09
CA ILE A 191 -6.17 3.38 7.99
C ILE A 191 -4.80 3.67 8.60
N LEU A 192 -4.22 4.82 8.23
CA LEU A 192 -3.03 5.35 8.88
C LEU A 192 -3.45 6.06 10.16
N SER A 193 -2.67 5.88 11.24
CA SER A 193 -2.82 6.73 12.42
C SER A 193 -2.50 8.19 12.06
N HIS A 194 -2.97 9.13 12.89
CA HIS A 194 -2.66 10.56 12.69
C HIS A 194 -1.15 10.80 12.63
N ASP A 195 -0.38 10.16 13.51
CA ASP A 195 1.08 10.30 13.55
C ASP A 195 1.75 9.74 12.30
N GLU A 196 1.25 8.63 11.75
CA GLU A 196 1.77 8.05 10.50
C GLU A 196 1.43 8.91 9.29
N TYR A 197 0.20 9.43 9.25
CA TYR A 197 -0.22 10.39 8.22
C TYR A 197 0.65 11.65 8.29
N VAL A 198 0.88 12.20 9.48
CA VAL A 198 1.77 13.34 9.69
C VAL A 198 3.20 13.00 9.32
N LYS A 199 3.71 11.82 9.65
CA LYS A 199 5.08 11.42 9.24
C LYS A 199 5.22 11.34 7.72
N LEU A 200 4.26 10.70 7.05
CA LEU A 200 4.22 10.54 5.59
C LEU A 200 4.06 11.87 4.87
N HIS A 201 3.15 12.72 5.36
CA HIS A 201 2.76 13.94 4.66
C HIS A 201 3.45 15.19 5.19
N PHE A 202 3.96 15.25 6.41
CA PHE A 202 4.62 16.46 6.95
C PHE A 202 6.14 16.37 6.99
N GLU A 203 6.80 15.21 7.07
CA GLU A 203 8.28 15.19 6.98
C GLU A 203 8.77 15.64 5.59
N GLY A 204 8.01 15.31 4.54
CA GLY A 204 8.21 15.85 3.20
C GLY A 204 7.97 17.36 3.12
N TYR A 205 6.94 17.86 3.81
CA TYR A 205 6.62 19.30 3.84
C TYR A 205 7.61 20.09 4.68
N ASN A 206 8.14 19.56 5.79
CA ASN A 206 9.20 20.22 6.56
C ASN A 206 10.49 20.34 5.75
N LYS A 207 10.81 19.34 4.91
CA LYS A 207 11.91 19.47 3.94
C LYS A 207 11.65 20.54 2.89
N LEU A 208 10.43 20.61 2.35
CA LEU A 208 10.04 21.64 1.37
C LEU A 208 10.01 23.04 2.00
N TYR A 209 9.45 23.18 3.19
CA TYR A 209 9.39 24.39 3.99
C TYR A 209 10.79 24.88 4.35
N ASN A 210 11.67 24.00 4.83
CA ASN A 210 13.06 24.33 5.10
C ASN A 210 13.83 24.68 3.82
N ALA A 211 13.54 24.02 2.68
CA ALA A 211 14.15 24.38 1.40
C ALA A 211 13.69 25.77 0.91
N ILE A 212 12.40 26.10 1.07
CA ILE A 212 11.86 27.42 0.77
C ILE A 212 12.48 28.47 1.69
N ILE A 213 12.53 28.22 3.00
CA ILE A 213 13.18 29.11 3.97
C ILE A 213 14.66 29.30 3.62
N ASN A 214 15.40 28.24 3.30
CA ASN A 214 16.81 28.37 2.95
C ASN A 214 17.03 29.19 1.67
N VAL A 215 16.16 29.03 0.66
CA VAL A 215 16.21 29.87 -0.56
C VAL A 215 15.90 31.33 -0.24
N LEU A 216 14.90 31.58 0.61
CA LEU A 216 14.55 32.94 1.05
C LEU A 216 15.66 33.55 1.92
N LEU A 217 16.31 32.76 2.76
CA LEU A 217 17.45 33.16 3.60
C LEU A 217 18.71 33.42 2.76
N ASP A 218 18.98 32.65 1.70
CA ASP A 218 20.09 32.90 0.78
C ASP A 218 19.90 34.22 0.03
N ASP A 219 18.67 34.56 -0.39
CA ASP A 219 18.36 35.88 -0.96
C ASP A 219 18.46 37.00 0.10
N PHE A 220 18.16 36.69 1.38
CA PHE A 220 18.31 37.64 2.50
C PHE A 220 19.77 37.90 2.86
N GLN A 221 20.63 36.89 2.89
CA GLN A 221 22.07 37.04 3.16
C GLN A 221 22.80 37.80 2.04
N ASN A 222 22.33 37.68 0.80
CA ASN A 222 22.84 38.47 -0.33
C ASN A 222 22.34 39.92 -0.34
N SER A 223 21.45 40.31 0.58
CA SER A 223 20.90 41.66 0.70
C SER A 223 21.44 42.43 1.90
N ASN A 224 22.69 42.24 2.30
CA ASN A 224 23.42 43.17 3.20
C ASN A 224 22.69 43.55 4.51
N ILE A 225 21.86 42.65 5.05
CA ILE A 225 21.20 42.76 6.36
C ILE A 225 21.99 41.89 7.34
N ASP A 226 22.44 42.51 8.43
CA ASP A 226 23.36 41.92 9.42
C ASP A 226 22.70 40.71 10.13
N ALA A 227 23.27 39.52 9.90
CA ALA A 227 22.69 38.23 10.25
C ALA A 227 23.18 37.71 11.62
N THR A 228 23.10 38.55 12.65
CA THR A 228 23.59 38.20 14.00
C THR A 228 22.49 37.91 15.04
N ASP A 229 21.21 37.97 14.69
CA ASP A 229 20.10 37.63 15.61
C ASP A 229 18.99 36.82 14.92
N ILE A 230 19.24 35.55 14.60
CA ILE A 230 18.17 34.60 14.20
C ILE A 230 17.94 33.60 15.33
N ASP A 231 17.52 34.11 16.49
CA ASP A 231 16.87 33.28 17.52
C ASP A 231 15.44 33.77 17.84
N TYR A 232 14.97 34.82 17.16
CA TYR A 232 13.63 35.35 17.41
C TYR A 232 13.10 36.07 16.17
N ILE A 233 12.09 35.50 15.50
CA ILE A 233 11.24 36.30 14.62
C ILE A 233 10.36 37.13 15.56
N PRO A 234 10.49 38.47 15.60
CA PRO A 234 9.67 39.30 16.47
C PRO A 234 8.20 39.08 16.13
N SER A 235 7.37 38.86 17.15
CA SER A 235 5.92 38.68 17.00
C SER A 235 5.26 39.87 16.30
N ASP A 236 5.89 41.05 16.39
CA ASP A 236 5.45 42.27 15.73
C ASP A 236 6.63 42.93 15.02
N PHE A 237 6.44 43.35 13.77
CA PHE A 237 7.43 44.18 13.07
C PHE A 237 6.77 45.30 12.27
N THR A 238 7.54 46.36 12.02
CA THR A 238 7.07 47.55 11.31
C THR A 238 7.78 47.65 9.97
N LYS A 239 7.00 47.80 8.88
CA LYS A 239 7.52 48.08 7.54
C LYS A 239 6.69 49.21 6.92
N ASP A 240 7.37 50.19 6.32
CA ASP A 240 6.75 51.36 5.66
C ASP A 240 5.74 52.13 6.54
N GLY A 241 6.04 52.24 7.85
CA GLY A 241 5.20 52.94 8.82
C GLY A 241 3.93 52.20 9.22
N LYS A 242 3.75 50.95 8.79
CA LYS A 242 2.64 50.07 9.21
C LYS A 242 3.17 48.96 10.11
N ASN A 243 2.44 48.71 11.20
CA ASN A 243 2.75 47.65 12.15
C ASN A 243 2.03 46.36 11.75
N TYR A 244 2.77 45.26 11.71
CA TYR A 244 2.29 43.92 11.38
C TYR A 244 2.40 43.05 12.62
N LYS A 245 1.31 42.33 12.94
CA LYS A 245 1.20 41.44 14.10
C LYS A 245 1.09 40.00 13.59
N VAL A 246 2.01 39.14 13.99
CA VAL A 246 1.95 37.70 13.68
C VAL A 246 1.43 36.98 14.93
N GLU A 247 0.13 36.69 14.95
CA GLU A 247 -0.47 35.90 16.02
C GLU A 247 -0.16 34.42 15.79
N LYS A 248 0.67 33.87 16.68
CA LYS A 248 0.95 32.43 16.72
C LYS A 248 -0.28 31.74 17.32
N GLU A 249 -1.22 31.31 16.49
CA GLU A 249 -2.31 30.47 16.97
C GLU A 249 -1.74 29.11 17.40
N GLN A 250 -1.54 28.90 18.70
CA GLN A 250 -1.55 27.57 19.29
C GLN A 250 -3.00 27.05 19.21
N ILE A 251 -3.32 26.31 18.15
CA ILE A 251 -4.61 25.62 18.09
C ILE A 251 -4.51 24.36 18.95
N THR A 252 -5.08 24.42 20.16
CA THR A 252 -5.36 23.23 20.96
C THR A 252 -6.69 22.65 20.45
N VAL A 253 -6.65 21.61 19.63
CA VAL A 253 -7.85 20.90 19.22
C VAL A 253 -8.24 19.94 20.33
N SER A 254 -9.38 20.20 20.98
CA SER A 254 -10.06 19.22 21.83
C SER A 254 -11.44 18.95 21.24
N TYR A 255 -11.79 17.67 21.11
CA TYR A 255 -13.12 17.23 20.68
C TYR A 255 -13.70 16.33 21.77
N GLU A 256 -14.86 16.70 22.30
CA GLU A 256 -15.84 15.76 22.83
C GLU A 256 -16.83 15.46 21.69
N SER A 257 -17.00 14.18 21.33
CA SER A 257 -18.01 13.77 20.34
C SER A 257 -19.15 13.04 21.04
N ASP A 258 -20.36 13.60 20.98
CA ASP A 258 -21.58 12.94 21.47
C ASP A 258 -22.22 11.99 20.43
N LEU A 259 -21.62 11.80 19.25
CA LEU A 259 -22.14 10.92 18.21
C LEU A 259 -20.99 10.19 17.51
N GLY A 260 -20.92 8.87 17.72
CA GLY A 260 -19.99 7.99 17.03
C GLY A 260 -20.37 7.86 15.56
N ASP A 261 -19.54 8.39 14.65
CA ASP A 261 -18.93 7.68 13.51
C ASP A 261 -18.25 8.64 12.51
N GLN A 262 -17.10 8.16 12.01
CA GLN A 262 -16.30 8.49 10.81
C GLN A 262 -15.97 9.96 10.43
N PHE A 263 -14.67 10.27 10.42
CA PHE A 263 -14.12 11.55 9.93
C PHE A 263 -13.48 11.42 8.53
N ASP A 264 -13.86 12.34 7.64
CA ASP A 264 -13.18 12.63 6.37
C ASP A 264 -12.13 13.73 6.61
N TYR A 265 -10.85 13.35 6.55
CA TYR A 265 -9.70 14.20 6.92
C TYR A 265 -9.20 15.12 5.79
N GLY A 266 -9.82 15.09 4.61
CA GLY A 266 -9.34 15.82 3.44
C GLY A 266 -9.53 17.35 3.50
N THR A 267 -10.45 17.86 4.31
CA THR A 267 -10.90 19.27 4.20
C THR A 267 -10.06 20.26 5.01
N VAL A 268 -9.32 19.79 6.03
CA VAL A 268 -8.61 20.70 6.96
C VAL A 268 -7.21 21.08 6.45
N VAL A 269 -6.58 20.21 5.64
CA VAL A 269 -5.21 20.43 5.13
C VAL A 269 -5.19 21.38 3.93
N ASP A 270 -6.23 21.34 3.08
CA ASP A 270 -6.34 22.25 1.93
C ASP A 270 -6.37 23.72 2.41
N ASP A 271 -7.08 24.01 3.51
CA ASP A 271 -7.22 25.38 4.05
C ASP A 271 -5.89 25.97 4.57
N TYR A 272 -4.97 25.12 5.03
CA TYR A 272 -3.64 25.53 5.51
C TYR A 272 -2.68 25.87 4.36
N ILE A 273 -2.80 25.16 3.22
CA ILE A 273 -1.95 25.37 2.04
C ILE A 273 -2.39 26.62 1.27
N TYR A 274 -3.70 26.89 1.17
CA TYR A 274 -4.20 28.12 0.56
C TYR A 274 -3.73 29.37 1.33
N ARG A 275 -3.69 29.31 2.68
CA ARG A 275 -3.16 30.42 3.49
C ARG A 275 -1.66 30.66 3.28
N LEU A 276 -0.85 29.62 3.06
CA LEU A 276 0.57 29.79 2.74
C LEU A 276 0.81 30.39 1.35
N ILE A 277 -0.09 30.15 0.39
CA ILE A 277 -0.05 30.78 -0.94
C ILE A 277 -0.52 32.23 -0.85
N ASP A 278 -1.58 32.51 -0.09
CA ASP A 278 -2.08 33.87 0.12
C ASP A 278 -1.07 34.76 0.87
N ILE A 279 -0.27 34.19 1.79
CA ILE A 279 0.83 34.92 2.46
C ILE A 279 1.95 35.31 1.46
N VAL A 280 2.10 34.60 0.34
CA VAL A 280 3.13 34.88 -0.67
C VAL A 280 2.62 35.84 -1.77
N GLU A 281 1.31 36.06 -1.87
CA GLU A 281 0.72 37.09 -2.74
C GLU A 281 0.57 38.47 -2.07
N ILE A 282 1.05 38.66 -0.82
CA ILE A 282 1.10 39.98 -0.19
C ILE A 282 2.36 40.74 -0.66
N ASP A 283 2.15 41.50 -1.74
CA ASP A 283 2.84 42.70 -2.24
C ASP A 283 4.40 42.77 -2.25
N ASP A 284 4.92 42.76 -3.48
CA ASP A 284 6.21 43.31 -3.94
C ASP A 284 7.53 42.59 -3.57
N ILE A 285 7.52 41.25 -3.49
CA ILE A 285 8.76 40.46 -3.64
C ILE A 285 8.71 39.72 -4.99
N PRO A 286 9.42 40.17 -6.04
CA PRO A 286 9.45 39.47 -7.31
C PRO A 286 10.27 38.18 -7.14
N LEU A 287 9.58 37.07 -6.88
CA LEU A 287 10.14 35.73 -7.09
C LEU A 287 10.54 35.64 -8.56
N LYS A 288 11.83 35.42 -8.86
CA LYS A 288 12.31 35.23 -10.25
C LYS A 288 11.42 34.18 -10.93
N ASP A 289 10.99 34.44 -12.16
CA ASP A 289 10.05 33.59 -12.94
C ASP A 289 10.41 32.09 -12.94
N SER A 290 11.70 31.76 -12.81
CA SER A 290 12.20 30.40 -12.69
C SER A 290 11.70 29.65 -11.45
N TYR A 291 11.48 30.34 -10.32
CA TYR A 291 11.01 29.74 -9.06
C TYR A 291 9.50 29.56 -9.06
N LEU A 292 8.76 30.57 -9.54
CA LEU A 292 7.32 30.47 -9.70
C LEU A 292 6.95 29.33 -10.67
N LYS A 293 7.76 29.16 -11.73
CA LYS A 293 7.63 28.02 -12.64
C LYS A 293 7.91 26.68 -11.95
N ARG A 294 8.98 26.55 -11.16
CA ARG A 294 9.30 25.31 -10.42
C ARG A 294 8.21 24.93 -9.41
N LEU A 295 7.65 25.90 -8.70
CA LEU A 295 6.52 25.68 -7.78
C LEU A 295 5.26 25.26 -8.56
N LYS A 296 4.95 25.94 -9.66
CA LYS A 296 3.80 25.59 -10.51
C LYS A 296 3.94 24.21 -11.16
N ASP A 297 5.14 23.84 -11.61
CA ASP A 297 5.43 22.52 -12.20
C ASP A 297 5.30 21.41 -11.13
N TYR A 298 5.82 21.64 -9.91
CA TYR A 298 5.65 20.73 -8.77
C TYR A 298 4.18 20.56 -8.36
N PHE A 299 3.41 21.66 -8.28
CA PHE A 299 1.99 21.58 -7.96
C PHE A 299 1.14 20.98 -9.11
N ALA A 300 1.56 21.12 -10.36
CA ALA A 300 0.94 20.43 -11.49
C ALA A 300 1.20 18.92 -11.44
N GLU A 301 2.38 18.50 -10.99
CA GLU A 301 2.74 17.09 -10.73
C GLU A 301 1.91 16.51 -9.57
N VAL A 302 1.75 17.26 -8.48
CA VAL A 302 0.92 16.86 -7.33
C VAL A 302 -0.58 16.85 -7.66
N LYS A 303 -1.10 17.84 -8.41
CA LYS A 303 -2.51 17.87 -8.88
C LYS A 303 -2.80 16.83 -9.97
N GLY A 304 -1.76 16.29 -10.62
CA GLY A 304 -1.86 15.16 -11.56
C GLY A 304 -2.25 13.84 -10.88
N ILE A 305 -2.17 13.78 -9.55
CA ILE A 305 -2.72 12.69 -8.72
C ILE A 305 -4.24 12.88 -8.67
N LYS A 306 -4.93 12.36 -9.69
CA LYS A 306 -6.39 12.43 -9.78
C LYS A 306 -7.03 11.88 -8.49
N LYS A 307 -7.85 12.72 -7.84
CA LYS A 307 -8.89 12.30 -6.89
C LYS A 307 -9.74 11.20 -7.54
N LYS A 308 -9.75 10.02 -6.93
CA LYS A 308 -10.82 9.04 -6.96
C LYS A 308 -11.01 8.52 -5.56
#